data_AF-A0A7J9ZAH7-F1
#
_entry.id   AF-A0A7J9ZAH7-F1
#
_cell.length_a   1.000
_cell.length_b   1.000
_cell.length_c   1.000
_cell.angle_alpha   90.00
_cell.angle_beta   90.00
_cell.angle_gamma   90.00
#
_symmetry.space_group_name_H-M   'P 1'
#
loop_
_entity.id
_entity.type
_entity.pdbx_description
1 polymer ?
#
loop_
_entity_poly.entity_id
_entity_poly.type
_entity_poly.pdbx_seq_one_letter_code
_entity_poly.pdbx_strand_id
1 'polypeptide(L)'
;MLLTLTSTAPPATDLGYVLHKHPDRTQTVQLASGAAHLFYPEARDDRCTAALLLEVDPIRLVRGRSKSMRPGFSLGQYVNDRPYAASSLLAVAMASMFRTAMRGRCDARPDLAANPLPLELSVPALPCRGGVELAHRLFAPLGWQVDAEAVPLPETSDASPYVRLRLSGHARVADALNHLYVLLPTLDDAKHYWVTTEEVDKLVRAGTGWLATHPERELIARRYLAHQRHLAHDAVARLAEVDDAADPVALETAPAVTGDAVGGSLAQQRVDAVLGVLREVEASTVVDLGCGEGRLLSALLDDTRFTAVAGVDVSARTLARARKRLGADRMGDTQRERLRLLRTALTYRDTRLRGYDAAVLMEVVEHVDPMRLPALTDAVFGDARPRVVVVTTPNVEHNVRFPALPPGRLRHPDHRFEWTRAQFGDWADTVARAYGYTPRVSPVGPDDPEVGPATQLAVFTRTPDERGESR
;
A
#
# COMPACT_ATOMS: atom_id res chain seq x y z
N MET A 1 -0.66 12.17 22.65
CA MET A 1 -2.02 11.58 22.46
C MET A 1 -2.21 10.39 23.38
N LEU A 2 -3.42 10.12 23.86
CA LEU A 2 -3.74 9.00 24.75
C LEU A 2 -4.92 8.17 24.20
N LEU A 3 -4.82 6.85 24.30
CA LEU A 3 -5.92 5.90 24.20
C LEU A 3 -5.87 5.00 25.44
N THR A 4 -7.00 4.80 26.11
CA THR A 4 -7.13 3.76 27.14
C THR A 4 -8.11 2.69 26.69
N LEU A 5 -7.79 1.45 27.03
CA LEU A 5 -8.64 0.28 26.82
C LEU A 5 -8.73 -0.47 28.15
N THR A 6 -9.93 -0.56 28.68
CA THR A 6 -10.24 -1.18 29.96
C THR A 6 -11.05 -2.44 29.72
N SER A 7 -10.78 -3.48 30.49
CA SER A 7 -11.67 -4.63 30.62
C SER A 7 -12.02 -4.87 32.09
N THR A 8 -13.24 -5.37 32.31
CA THR A 8 -13.73 -5.84 33.61
C THR A 8 -14.08 -7.33 33.57
N ALA A 9 -13.62 -8.06 32.56
CA ALA A 9 -13.84 -9.49 32.42
C ALA A 9 -12.95 -10.25 33.43
N PRO A 10 -13.49 -11.08 34.34
CA PRO A 10 -12.68 -11.68 35.40
C PRO A 10 -11.80 -12.84 34.90
N PRO A 11 -10.50 -12.92 35.30
CA PRO A 11 -9.74 -11.84 35.95
C PRO A 11 -9.32 -10.78 34.92
N ALA A 12 -9.58 -9.51 35.23
CA ALA A 12 -9.42 -8.41 34.28
C ALA A 12 -7.97 -8.24 33.81
N THR A 13 -7.00 -8.64 34.63
CA THR A 13 -5.57 -8.68 34.28
C THR A 13 -5.28 -9.50 33.02
N ASP A 14 -6.17 -10.40 32.62
CA ASP A 14 -6.02 -11.18 31.40
C ASP A 14 -6.08 -10.36 30.11
N LEU A 15 -6.54 -9.12 30.21
CA LEU A 15 -6.36 -8.15 29.15
C LEU A 15 -4.89 -8.06 28.69
N GLY A 16 -3.93 -8.26 29.61
CA GLY A 16 -2.51 -8.33 29.28
C GLY A 16 -2.15 -9.47 28.32
N TYR A 17 -2.75 -10.66 28.50
CA TYR A 17 -2.54 -11.79 27.59
C TYR A 17 -3.12 -11.51 26.20
N VAL A 18 -4.34 -10.99 26.14
CA VAL A 18 -5.02 -10.71 24.87
C VAL A 18 -4.30 -9.61 24.08
N LEU A 19 -3.75 -8.59 24.77
CA LEU A 19 -2.94 -7.54 24.15
C LEU A 19 -1.50 -7.96 23.87
N HIS A 20 -1.04 -9.10 24.39
CA HIS A 20 0.36 -9.56 24.38
C HIS A 20 1.32 -8.59 25.07
N LYS A 21 0.88 -8.03 26.21
CA LYS A 21 1.55 -6.96 26.95
C LYS A 21 1.36 -7.19 28.44
N HIS A 22 2.44 -7.49 29.13
CA HIS A 22 2.39 -7.79 30.56
C HIS A 22 2.10 -6.51 31.39
N PRO A 23 1.13 -6.52 32.33
CA PRO A 23 0.77 -5.35 33.11
C PRO A 23 1.94 -4.67 33.85
N ASP A 24 2.82 -5.47 34.47
CA ASP A 24 4.00 -4.97 35.18
C ASP A 24 5.14 -4.43 34.28
N ARG A 25 4.97 -4.44 32.96
CA ARG A 25 6.02 -4.02 32.02
C ARG A 25 5.56 -2.87 31.15
N THR A 26 6.17 -1.71 31.36
CA THR A 26 6.07 -0.59 30.42
C THR A 26 6.84 -0.94 29.14
N GLN A 27 6.23 -0.73 27.98
CA GLN A 27 6.84 -0.99 26.67
C GLN A 27 6.87 0.27 25.83
N THR A 28 7.95 0.46 25.09
CA THR A 28 8.11 1.61 24.19
C THR A 28 8.49 1.14 22.80
N VAL A 29 7.81 1.67 21.78
CA VAL A 29 8.13 1.42 20.37
C VAL A 29 8.46 2.74 19.68
N GLN A 30 9.58 2.76 18.96
CA GLN A 30 9.99 3.92 18.16
C GLN A 30 9.23 3.94 16.83
N LEU A 31 8.68 5.10 16.50
CA LEU A 31 7.93 5.38 15.29
C LEU A 31 8.60 6.51 14.50
N ALA A 32 8.26 6.64 13.22
CA ALA A 32 8.76 7.75 12.40
C ALA A 32 8.34 9.14 12.96
N SER A 33 7.21 9.19 13.66
CA SER A 33 6.64 10.41 14.25
C SER A 33 7.06 10.67 15.71
N GLY A 34 7.77 9.76 16.37
CA GLY A 34 8.07 9.85 17.80
C GLY A 34 8.12 8.48 18.49
N ALA A 35 7.59 8.37 19.71
CA ALA A 35 7.58 7.12 20.48
C ALA A 35 6.17 6.80 20.99
N ALA A 36 5.80 5.52 20.98
CA ALA A 36 4.57 5.03 21.56
C ALA A 36 4.88 4.21 22.82
N HIS A 37 4.29 4.61 23.95
CA HIS A 37 4.45 3.98 25.24
C HIS A 37 3.17 3.24 25.62
N LEU A 38 3.30 2.01 26.08
CA LEU A 38 2.21 1.25 26.66
C LEU A 38 2.53 0.94 28.12
N PHE A 39 1.59 1.24 28.99
CA PHE A 39 1.64 0.91 30.41
C PHE A 39 0.24 0.62 30.94
N TYR A 40 0.14 0.07 32.14
CA TYR A 40 -1.12 -0.29 32.78
C TYR A 40 -1.31 0.58 34.02
N PRO A 41 -2.05 1.70 33.93
CA PRO A 41 -2.34 2.53 35.11
C PRO A 41 -3.17 1.81 36.18
N GLU A 42 -3.89 0.76 35.80
CA GLU A 42 -4.69 -0.06 36.71
C GLU A 42 -4.64 -1.52 36.25
N ALA A 43 -4.30 -2.45 37.16
CA ALA A 43 -4.25 -3.88 36.89
C ALA A 43 -4.70 -4.64 38.14
N ARG A 44 -6.01 -4.72 38.33
CA ARG A 44 -6.68 -5.42 39.42
C ARG A 44 -7.52 -6.57 38.84
N ASP A 45 -7.93 -7.52 39.68
CA ASP A 45 -8.71 -8.69 39.24
C ASP A 45 -10.09 -8.32 38.70
N ASP A 46 -10.67 -7.23 39.19
CA ASP A 46 -11.99 -6.70 38.79
C ASP A 46 -11.90 -5.66 37.66
N ARG A 47 -10.73 -5.04 37.47
CA ARG A 47 -10.53 -4.01 36.45
C ARG A 47 -9.08 -3.87 36.01
N CYS A 48 -8.85 -3.91 34.71
CA CYS A 48 -7.53 -3.71 34.12
C CYS A 48 -7.61 -2.72 32.96
N THR A 49 -6.77 -1.70 33.00
CA THR A 49 -6.72 -0.62 32.03
C THR A 49 -5.33 -0.60 31.39
N ALA A 50 -5.28 -0.74 30.06
CA ALA A 50 -4.08 -0.50 29.26
C ALA A 50 -4.13 0.93 28.69
N ALA A 51 -3.02 1.66 28.79
CA ALA A 51 -2.89 3.03 28.29
C ALA A 51 -1.80 3.12 27.21
N LEU A 52 -2.21 3.46 25.98
CA LEU A 52 -1.31 3.77 24.87
C LEU A 52 -1.11 5.28 24.78
N LEU A 53 0.07 5.75 25.17
CA LEU A 53 0.50 7.14 25.08
C LEU A 53 1.44 7.30 23.88
N LEU A 54 1.03 8.10 22.90
CA LEU A 54 1.87 8.49 21.78
C LEU A 54 2.48 9.87 22.03
N GLU A 55 3.81 9.88 22.17
CA GLU A 55 4.66 11.06 22.23
C GLU A 55 5.16 11.36 20.81
N VAL A 56 4.73 12.49 20.25
CA VAL A 56 5.14 12.93 18.91
C VAL A 56 6.28 13.91 19.03
N ASP A 57 7.31 13.72 18.20
CA ASP A 57 8.39 14.71 18.03
C ASP A 57 7.97 15.69 16.91
N PRO A 58 7.53 16.91 17.24
CA PRO A 58 7.05 17.87 16.24
C PRO A 58 8.17 18.32 15.29
N ILE A 59 9.43 18.31 15.73
CA ILE A 59 10.58 18.73 14.92
C ILE A 59 10.90 17.67 13.87
N ARG A 60 10.91 16.38 14.24
CA ARG A 60 11.07 15.27 13.29
C ARG A 60 9.95 15.23 12.26
N LEU A 61 8.71 15.53 12.68
CA LEU A 61 7.55 15.54 11.79
C LEU A 61 7.69 16.56 10.65
N VAL A 62 8.33 17.71 10.91
CA VAL A 62 8.59 18.76 9.91
C VAL A 62 9.81 18.42 9.05
N ARG A 63 10.91 17.93 9.63
CA ARG A 63 12.17 17.65 8.91
C ARG A 63 12.08 16.47 7.93
N GLY A 64 11.13 15.56 8.09
CA GLY A 64 10.87 14.45 7.16
C GLY A 64 10.17 14.85 5.85
N ARG A 65 9.68 16.08 5.71
CA ARG A 65 9.05 16.61 4.49
C ARG A 65 10.01 17.52 3.73
N SER A 66 10.66 17.00 2.68
CA SER A 66 11.52 17.80 1.79
C SER A 66 10.70 18.79 0.94
N LYS A 67 10.96 20.10 1.13
CA LYS A 67 10.94 21.25 0.19
C LYS A 67 10.07 21.21 -1.10
N SER A 68 8.82 20.74 -1.07
CA SER A 68 7.94 20.74 -2.27
C SER A 68 6.53 21.33 -2.06
N MET A 69 6.37 22.35 -1.21
CA MET A 69 5.14 23.16 -1.20
C MET A 69 5.47 24.65 -1.16
N ARG A 70 4.72 25.44 -1.93
CA ARG A 70 4.81 26.90 -2.03
C ARG A 70 4.63 27.58 -0.66
N PRO A 71 5.20 28.79 -0.46
CA PRO A 71 5.24 29.46 0.83
C PRO A 71 3.89 30.11 1.16
N GLY A 72 3.06 29.40 1.92
CA GLY A 72 1.89 29.96 2.60
C GLY A 72 1.76 29.28 3.95
N PHE A 73 2.04 30.01 5.04
CA PHE A 73 2.03 29.57 6.44
C PHE A 73 3.22 28.69 6.90
N SER A 74 4.37 29.33 7.17
CA SER A 74 5.55 28.68 7.76
C SER A 74 5.41 28.38 9.27
N LEU A 75 4.49 29.04 9.99
CA LEU A 75 4.32 28.86 11.45
C LEU A 75 3.47 27.63 11.82
N GLY A 76 2.40 27.36 11.05
CA GLY A 76 1.48 26.23 11.31
C GLY A 76 2.11 24.84 11.13
N GLN A 77 3.32 24.78 10.56
CA GLN A 77 4.09 23.54 10.47
C GLN A 77 4.77 23.19 11.80
N TYR A 78 5.15 24.19 12.60
CA TYR A 78 5.82 24.02 13.89
C TYR A 78 4.87 24.08 15.07
N VAL A 79 3.79 24.89 14.97
CA VAL A 79 2.74 24.99 15.98
C VAL A 79 1.45 24.42 15.39
N ASN A 80 1.12 23.19 15.78
CA ASN A 80 -0.11 22.52 15.42
C ASN A 80 -0.51 21.51 16.52
N ASP A 81 -1.72 21.01 16.38
CA ASP A 81 -2.40 20.08 17.28
C ASP A 81 -1.96 18.63 17.15
N ARG A 82 -1.25 18.26 16.08
CA ARG A 82 -0.92 16.86 15.75
C ARG A 82 -0.22 16.08 16.88
N PRO A 83 0.65 16.68 17.73
CA PRO A 83 1.22 15.95 18.85
C PRO A 83 0.21 15.53 19.93
N TYR A 84 -0.92 16.24 19.99
CA TYR A 84 -1.87 16.18 21.09
C TYR A 84 -3.17 15.48 20.69
N ALA A 85 -3.57 15.57 19.42
CA ALA A 85 -4.86 15.08 18.94
C ALA A 85 -4.80 13.66 18.36
N ALA A 86 -5.68 12.77 18.83
CA ALA A 86 -5.80 11.35 18.52
C ALA A 86 -6.22 11.09 17.05
N SER A 87 -5.27 11.31 16.15
CA SER A 87 -5.43 11.25 14.69
C SER A 87 -4.93 9.92 14.11
N SER A 88 -4.73 9.88 12.79
CA SER A 88 -4.10 8.75 12.09
C SER A 88 -2.75 8.29 12.66
N LEU A 89 -2.00 9.17 13.34
CA LEU A 89 -0.76 8.78 14.02
C LEU A 89 -0.99 7.78 15.17
N LEU A 90 -2.10 7.92 15.90
CA LEU A 90 -2.48 6.99 16.96
C LEU A 90 -2.86 5.62 16.40
N ALA A 91 -3.57 5.58 15.26
CA ALA A 91 -3.86 4.33 14.56
C ALA A 91 -2.58 3.59 14.12
N VAL A 92 -1.55 4.31 13.66
CA VAL A 92 -0.23 3.73 13.36
C VAL A 92 0.44 3.18 14.62
N ALA A 93 0.39 3.91 15.73
CA ALA A 93 0.93 3.44 17.01
C ALA A 93 0.23 2.15 17.48
N MET A 94 -1.10 2.07 17.36
CA MET A 94 -1.87 0.87 17.67
C MET A 94 -1.45 -0.31 16.80
N ALA A 95 -1.36 -0.14 15.47
CA ALA A 95 -0.95 -1.21 14.56
C ALA A 95 0.48 -1.70 14.83
N SER A 96 1.34 -0.84 15.39
CA SER A 96 2.68 -1.22 15.82
C SER A 96 2.69 -1.95 17.17
N MET A 97 1.93 -1.47 18.15
CA MET A 97 1.92 -1.98 19.52
C MET A 97 1.10 -3.28 19.68
N PHE A 98 -0.04 -3.36 18.99
CA PHE A 98 -1.06 -4.39 19.18
C PHE A 98 -1.27 -5.29 17.96
N ARG A 99 -0.26 -5.41 17.09
CA ARG A 99 -0.34 -6.16 15.82
C ARG A 99 -0.93 -7.56 15.96
N THR A 100 -0.55 -8.31 16.99
CA THR A 100 -1.02 -9.68 17.23
C THR A 100 -2.47 -9.70 17.72
N ALA A 101 -2.80 -8.83 18.68
CA ALA A 101 -4.15 -8.69 19.23
C ALA A 101 -5.18 -8.29 18.17
N MET A 102 -4.82 -7.38 17.25
CA MET A 102 -5.66 -6.97 16.11
C MET A 102 -6.01 -8.11 15.15
N ARG A 103 -5.26 -9.23 15.19
CA ARG A 103 -5.55 -10.44 14.39
C ARG A 103 -6.43 -11.45 15.14
N GLY A 104 -6.85 -11.15 16.37
CA GLY A 104 -7.63 -12.07 17.20
C GLY A 104 -6.86 -13.30 17.68
N ARG A 105 -5.53 -13.28 17.65
CA ARG A 105 -4.71 -14.42 18.11
C ARG A 105 -4.27 -14.23 19.55
N CYS A 106 -4.50 -15.23 20.40
CA CYS A 106 -3.88 -15.34 21.73
C CYS A 106 -3.71 -16.82 22.11
N ASP A 107 -2.51 -17.35 21.96
CA ASP A 107 -2.25 -18.78 22.22
C ASP A 107 -2.37 -19.11 23.72
N ALA A 108 -2.06 -18.16 24.60
CA ALA A 108 -2.14 -18.34 26.05
C ALA A 108 -3.59 -18.34 26.57
N ARG A 109 -4.49 -17.58 25.93
CA ARG A 109 -5.91 -17.43 26.32
C ARG A 109 -6.80 -17.33 25.07
N PRO A 110 -6.95 -18.43 24.31
CA PRO A 110 -7.67 -18.43 23.04
C PRO A 110 -9.15 -18.05 23.21
N ASP A 111 -9.79 -18.55 24.26
CA ASP A 111 -11.21 -18.26 24.55
C ASP A 111 -11.45 -16.77 24.78
N LEU A 112 -10.55 -16.07 25.47
CA LEU A 112 -10.69 -14.62 25.71
C LEU A 112 -10.45 -13.79 24.45
N ALA A 113 -9.64 -14.27 23.51
CA ALA A 113 -9.44 -13.58 22.24
C ALA A 113 -10.59 -13.83 21.25
N ALA A 114 -11.23 -14.99 21.33
CA ALA A 114 -12.33 -15.37 20.45
C ALA A 114 -13.69 -14.78 20.86
N ASN A 115 -13.89 -14.47 22.14
CA ASN A 115 -15.19 -14.06 22.67
C ASN A 115 -15.28 -12.54 22.96
N PRO A 116 -16.48 -11.95 22.88
CA PRO A 116 -16.71 -10.58 23.33
C PRO A 116 -16.42 -10.41 24.82
N LEU A 117 -15.71 -9.34 25.17
CA LEU A 117 -15.43 -8.95 26.55
C LEU A 117 -16.15 -7.62 26.86
N PRO A 118 -16.54 -7.36 28.12
CA PRO A 118 -16.91 -6.02 28.57
C PRO A 118 -15.68 -5.10 28.45
N LEU A 119 -15.77 -4.11 27.57
CA LEU A 119 -14.70 -3.18 27.25
C LEU A 119 -15.15 -1.72 27.41
N GLU A 120 -14.24 -0.89 27.92
CA GLU A 120 -14.35 0.57 27.89
C GLU A 120 -13.16 1.16 27.13
N LEU A 121 -13.42 2.02 26.15
CA LEU A 121 -12.41 2.73 25.37
C LEU A 121 -12.51 4.23 25.67
N SER A 122 -11.38 4.91 25.86
CA SER A 122 -11.39 6.38 26.00
C SER A 122 -10.34 7.04 25.12
N VAL A 123 -10.78 8.07 24.39
CA VAL A 123 -9.97 8.93 23.54
C VAL A 123 -10.28 10.39 23.93
N PRO A 124 -9.46 11.03 24.79
CA PRO A 124 -9.82 12.30 25.42
C PRO A 124 -9.75 13.52 24.47
N ALA A 125 -9.02 13.42 23.36
CA ALA A 125 -8.83 14.49 22.39
C ALA A 125 -8.86 13.96 20.96
N LEU A 126 -10.04 13.64 20.44
CA LEU A 126 -10.26 13.10 19.10
C LEU A 126 -10.65 14.22 18.13
N PRO A 127 -9.87 14.53 17.08
CA PRO A 127 -10.37 15.34 15.98
C PRO A 127 -11.57 14.65 15.34
N CYS A 128 -12.71 15.33 15.28
CA CYS A 128 -13.95 14.82 14.73
C CYS A 128 -14.59 15.85 13.81
N ARG A 129 -14.24 15.80 12.52
CA ARG A 129 -14.83 16.66 11.47
C ARG A 129 -16.22 16.16 11.10
N GLY A 130 -17.19 16.55 11.92
CA GLY A 130 -18.56 16.05 11.92
C GLY A 130 -19.18 16.04 13.31
N GLY A 131 -18.41 16.38 14.34
CA GLY A 131 -18.89 16.59 15.69
C GLY A 131 -19.35 15.30 16.38
N VAL A 132 -20.03 15.47 17.51
CA VAL A 132 -20.57 14.40 18.34
C VAL A 132 -21.45 13.43 17.52
N GLU A 133 -22.33 13.98 16.68
CA GLU A 133 -23.25 13.21 15.84
C GLU A 133 -22.54 12.21 14.90
N LEU A 134 -21.40 12.61 14.32
CA LEU A 134 -20.64 11.70 13.47
C LEU A 134 -20.03 10.56 14.30
N ALA A 135 -19.52 10.83 15.50
CA ALA A 135 -18.99 9.79 16.37
C ALA A 135 -20.08 8.75 16.71
N HIS A 136 -21.31 9.21 17.01
CA HIS A 136 -22.45 8.32 17.22
C HIS A 136 -22.75 7.47 15.98
N ARG A 137 -22.86 8.07 14.79
CA ARG A 137 -23.13 7.35 13.53
C ARG A 137 -22.09 6.30 13.17
N LEU A 138 -20.84 6.48 13.57
CA LEU A 138 -19.76 5.54 13.26
C LEU A 138 -19.58 4.42 14.29
N PHE A 139 -19.86 4.66 15.57
CA PHE A 139 -19.62 3.66 16.61
C PHE A 139 -20.88 2.97 17.12
N ALA A 140 -22.03 3.64 17.15
CA ALA A 140 -23.27 3.03 17.64
C ALA A 140 -23.72 1.79 16.81
N PRO A 141 -23.62 1.79 15.46
CA PRO A 141 -23.99 0.60 14.68
C PRO A 141 -23.10 -0.62 14.93
N LEU A 142 -21.92 -0.42 15.53
CA LEU A 142 -20.98 -1.49 15.92
C LEU A 142 -21.27 -2.07 17.31
N GLY A 143 -22.38 -1.67 17.93
CA GLY A 143 -22.79 -2.14 19.25
C GLY A 143 -22.17 -1.38 20.44
N TRP A 144 -21.49 -0.26 20.18
CA TRP A 144 -20.96 0.58 21.26
C TRP A 144 -22.03 1.52 21.81
N GLN A 145 -22.10 1.63 23.13
CA GLN A 145 -22.66 2.82 23.77
C GLN A 145 -21.64 3.94 23.65
N VAL A 146 -22.04 5.03 23.00
CA VAL A 146 -21.18 6.17 22.69
C VAL A 146 -21.48 7.31 23.65
N ASP A 147 -20.47 7.74 24.39
CA ASP A 147 -20.47 8.97 25.19
C ASP A 147 -19.46 9.93 24.56
N ALA A 148 -19.95 10.99 23.92
CA ALA A 148 -19.16 11.92 23.13
C ALA A 148 -19.51 13.36 23.49
N GLU A 149 -18.52 14.11 23.97
CA GLU A 149 -18.68 15.51 24.35
C GLU A 149 -17.74 16.39 23.52
N ALA A 150 -18.25 17.50 22.96
CA ALA A 150 -17.41 18.49 22.32
C ALA A 150 -16.49 19.17 23.36
N VAL A 151 -15.19 19.28 23.06
CA VAL A 151 -14.21 19.92 23.96
C VAL A 151 -14.21 21.41 23.69
N PRO A 152 -14.65 22.30 24.59
CA PRO A 152 -14.75 23.74 24.30
C PRO A 152 -13.38 24.37 24.05
N LEU A 153 -13.32 25.35 23.14
CA LEU A 153 -12.16 26.25 23.02
C LEU A 153 -12.25 27.33 24.10
N PRO A 154 -11.15 27.66 24.79
CA PRO A 154 -11.14 28.80 25.70
C PRO A 154 -11.34 30.09 24.89
N GLU A 155 -12.14 31.02 25.42
CA GLU A 155 -12.17 32.43 24.98
C GLU A 155 -12.69 32.69 23.55
N THR A 156 -13.30 31.70 22.89
CA THR A 156 -13.94 31.90 21.57
C THR A 156 -15.35 31.31 21.53
N SER A 157 -16.18 31.83 20.64
CA SER A 157 -17.48 31.25 20.29
C SER A 157 -17.39 30.14 19.24
N ASP A 158 -16.18 29.85 18.74
CA ASP A 158 -15.98 28.88 17.67
C ASP A 158 -16.07 27.45 18.20
N ALA A 159 -16.72 26.58 17.43
CA ALA A 159 -16.79 25.17 17.75
C ALA A 159 -15.40 24.53 17.59
N SER A 160 -14.91 23.94 18.67
CA SER A 160 -13.73 23.09 18.65
C SER A 160 -13.93 21.88 17.75
N PRO A 161 -12.93 21.49 16.93
CA PRO A 161 -13.01 20.28 16.13
C PRO A 161 -12.80 19.00 16.95
N TYR A 162 -12.59 19.09 18.27
CA TYR A 162 -12.29 17.93 19.11
C TYR A 162 -13.48 17.44 19.93
N VAL A 163 -13.57 16.12 20.05
CA VAL A 163 -14.52 15.41 20.89
C VAL A 163 -13.74 14.60 21.93
N ARG A 164 -14.24 14.58 23.17
CA ARG A 164 -13.87 13.58 24.17
C ARG A 164 -14.78 12.38 23.93
N LEU A 165 -14.19 11.25 23.55
CA LEU A 165 -14.92 10.03 23.23
C LEU A 165 -14.72 8.97 24.30
N ARG A 166 -15.82 8.35 24.73
CA ARG A 166 -15.89 7.13 25.52
C ARG A 166 -16.81 6.14 24.83
N LEU A 167 -16.36 4.89 24.76
CA LEU A 167 -17.14 3.79 24.20
C LEU A 167 -17.23 2.69 25.25
N SER A 168 -18.42 2.19 25.54
CA SER A 168 -18.62 1.04 26.42
C SER A 168 -19.47 -0.01 25.73
N GLY A 169 -19.11 -1.28 25.86
CA GLY A 169 -19.84 -2.36 25.19
C GLY A 169 -19.18 -3.73 25.34
N HIS A 170 -19.78 -4.74 24.71
CA HIS A 170 -19.22 -6.08 24.63
C HIS A 170 -18.64 -6.30 23.23
N ALA A 171 -17.33 -6.47 23.14
CA ALA A 171 -16.66 -6.70 21.85
C ALA A 171 -15.41 -7.55 22.05
N ARG A 172 -15.00 -8.28 21.00
CA ARG A 172 -13.66 -8.89 21.00
C ARG A 172 -12.63 -7.77 20.99
N VAL A 173 -11.51 -7.97 21.68
CA VAL A 173 -10.40 -7.00 21.69
C VAL A 173 -9.90 -6.71 20.28
N ALA A 174 -9.85 -7.73 19.41
CA ALA A 174 -9.47 -7.56 18.01
C ALA A 174 -10.39 -6.58 17.27
N ASP A 175 -11.70 -6.72 17.43
CA ASP A 175 -12.69 -5.90 16.74
C ASP A 175 -12.65 -4.47 17.28
N ALA A 176 -12.59 -4.29 18.61
CA ALA A 176 -12.42 -2.98 19.23
C ALA A 176 -11.20 -2.21 18.70
N LEU A 177 -10.05 -2.89 18.57
CA LEU A 177 -8.83 -2.29 18.03
C LEU A 177 -8.95 -1.98 16.53
N ASN A 178 -9.60 -2.85 15.75
CA ASN A 178 -9.80 -2.66 14.31
C ASN A 178 -10.82 -1.54 14.02
N HIS A 179 -11.90 -1.43 14.79
CA HIS A 179 -12.85 -0.32 14.74
C HIS A 179 -12.12 1.02 14.93
N LEU A 180 -11.34 1.16 16.02
CA LEU A 180 -10.55 2.36 16.28
C LEU A 180 -9.51 2.62 15.17
N TYR A 181 -8.81 1.59 14.69
CA TYR A 181 -7.81 1.72 13.64
C TYR A 181 -8.38 2.32 12.34
N VAL A 182 -9.60 1.94 11.97
CA VAL A 182 -10.29 2.44 10.77
C VAL A 182 -11.00 3.78 11.02
N LEU A 183 -11.64 3.94 12.18
CA LEU A 183 -12.52 5.07 12.43
C LEU A 183 -11.77 6.33 12.90
N LEU A 184 -10.64 6.22 13.60
CA LEU A 184 -9.86 7.40 14.00
C LEU A 184 -9.41 8.26 12.80
N PRO A 185 -8.82 7.70 11.71
CA PRO A 185 -8.52 8.48 10.51
C PRO A 185 -9.77 9.00 9.79
N THR A 186 -10.88 8.28 9.87
CA THR A 186 -12.18 8.65 9.25
C THR A 186 -12.79 9.88 9.92
N LEU A 187 -12.66 9.98 11.24
CA LEU A 187 -13.16 11.08 12.06
C LEU A 187 -12.29 12.34 11.90
N ASP A 188 -10.98 12.17 11.81
CA ASP A 188 -10.02 13.25 11.59
C ASP A 188 -10.17 13.90 10.20
N ASP A 189 -10.42 13.08 9.18
CA ASP A 189 -10.63 13.52 7.78
C ASP A 189 -9.52 14.45 7.26
N ALA A 190 -8.30 14.28 7.77
CA ALA A 190 -7.14 15.14 7.56
C ALA A 190 -5.87 14.37 7.16
N LYS A 191 -5.99 13.23 6.44
CA LYS A 191 -4.82 12.47 6.00
C LYS A 191 -3.90 13.35 5.13
N HIS A 192 -2.70 13.65 5.65
CA HIS A 192 -1.72 14.52 5.00
C HIS A 192 -0.60 13.76 4.28
N TYR A 193 -0.84 12.51 3.88
CA TYR A 193 0.07 11.68 3.09
C TYR A 193 -0.70 11.04 1.92
N TRP A 194 0.02 10.70 0.85
CA TRP A 194 -0.56 10.05 -0.32
C TRP A 194 -1.11 8.67 0.04
N VAL A 195 -2.42 8.47 -0.16
CA VAL A 195 -3.11 7.18 0.01
C VAL A 195 -2.94 6.39 -1.30
N THR A 196 -2.51 5.13 -1.19
CA THR A 196 -2.27 4.20 -2.31
C THR A 196 -3.19 2.98 -2.20
N THR A 197 -3.17 2.08 -3.19
CA THR A 197 -3.93 0.81 -3.17
C THR A 197 -3.63 -0.07 -1.94
N GLU A 198 -2.44 0.03 -1.34
CA GLU A 198 -2.12 -0.65 -0.07
C GLU A 198 -3.01 -0.21 1.09
N GLU A 199 -3.53 1.02 1.08
CA GLU A 199 -4.46 1.50 2.09
C GLU A 199 -5.86 0.88 1.92
N VAL A 200 -6.22 0.49 0.69
CA VAL A 200 -7.44 -0.32 0.43
C VAL A 200 -7.27 -1.69 1.06
N ASP A 201 -6.16 -2.39 0.83
CA ASP A 201 -5.92 -3.70 1.44
C ASP A 201 -5.93 -3.66 2.98
N LYS A 202 -5.42 -2.57 3.56
CA LYS A 202 -5.48 -2.35 5.01
C LYS A 202 -6.90 -2.12 5.48
N LEU A 203 -7.68 -1.32 4.74
CA LEU A 203 -9.08 -1.06 5.07
C LEU A 203 -9.91 -2.34 4.97
N VAL A 204 -9.78 -3.10 3.88
CA VAL A 204 -10.50 -4.36 3.68
C VAL A 204 -10.18 -5.34 4.81
N ARG A 205 -8.90 -5.49 5.14
CA ARG A 205 -8.45 -6.41 6.20
C ARG A 205 -8.92 -6.00 7.60
N ALA A 206 -8.83 -4.72 7.94
CA ALA A 206 -9.28 -4.22 9.24
C ALA A 206 -10.81 -4.08 9.31
N GLY A 207 -11.48 -3.97 8.16
CA GLY A 207 -12.92 -3.86 8.01
C GLY A 207 -13.65 -5.20 7.87
N THR A 208 -12.90 -6.31 7.71
CA THR A 208 -13.49 -7.65 7.53
C THR A 208 -14.40 -8.00 8.71
N GLY A 209 -15.60 -8.49 8.42
CA GLY A 209 -16.60 -8.92 9.40
C GLY A 209 -17.48 -7.82 9.99
N TRP A 210 -17.26 -6.53 9.66
CA TRP A 210 -18.11 -5.44 10.17
C TRP A 210 -18.35 -4.29 9.20
N LEU A 211 -17.37 -3.95 8.36
CA LEU A 211 -17.46 -2.74 7.53
C LEU A 211 -18.38 -2.92 6.33
N ALA A 212 -18.52 -4.14 5.80
CA ALA A 212 -19.43 -4.45 4.70
C ALA A 212 -20.90 -4.16 5.06
N THR A 213 -21.30 -4.51 6.29
CA THR A 213 -22.67 -4.32 6.81
C THR A 213 -22.88 -2.96 7.48
N HIS A 214 -21.83 -2.17 7.68
CA HIS A 214 -21.93 -0.88 8.35
C HIS A 214 -22.76 0.13 7.53
N PRO A 215 -23.73 0.85 8.14
CA PRO A 215 -24.60 1.80 7.41
C PRO A 215 -23.83 2.98 6.80
N GLU A 216 -22.69 3.33 7.39
CA GLU A 216 -21.80 4.41 6.93
C GLU A 216 -20.60 3.92 6.10
N ARG A 217 -20.62 2.69 5.57
CA ARG A 217 -19.46 2.09 4.88
C ARG A 217 -18.88 2.96 3.76
N GLU A 218 -19.73 3.64 2.97
CA GLU A 218 -19.29 4.52 1.89
C GLU A 218 -18.61 5.78 2.44
N LEU A 219 -19.12 6.33 3.54
CA LEU A 219 -18.53 7.49 4.22
C LEU A 219 -17.16 7.11 4.83
N ILE A 220 -17.10 5.96 5.51
CA ILE A 220 -15.88 5.42 6.12
C ILE A 220 -14.83 5.19 5.04
N ALA A 221 -15.15 4.44 3.99
CA ALA A 221 -14.22 4.16 2.90
C ALA A 221 -13.74 5.46 2.23
N ARG A 222 -14.66 6.39 1.96
CA ARG A 222 -14.31 7.69 1.35
C ARG A 222 -13.32 8.48 2.20
N ARG A 223 -13.60 8.68 3.49
CA ARG A 223 -12.73 9.49 4.35
C ARG A 223 -11.43 8.78 4.73
N TYR A 224 -11.50 7.48 5.02
CA TYR A 224 -10.30 6.67 5.28
C TYR A 224 -9.34 6.72 4.09
N LEU A 225 -9.85 6.77 2.86
CA LEU A 225 -9.06 6.82 1.63
C LEU A 225 -8.88 8.24 1.09
N ALA A 226 -8.92 9.25 1.97
CA ALA A 226 -8.66 10.66 1.66
C ALA A 226 -9.50 11.20 0.48
N HIS A 227 -10.79 10.84 0.46
CA HIS A 227 -11.79 11.19 -0.56
C HIS A 227 -11.49 10.70 -1.98
N GLN A 228 -10.57 9.75 -2.14
CA GLN A 228 -10.32 9.10 -3.42
C GLN A 228 -11.47 8.16 -3.76
N ARG A 229 -12.47 8.68 -4.46
CA ARG A 229 -13.73 7.98 -4.79
C ARG A 229 -13.52 6.61 -5.41
N HIS A 230 -12.47 6.44 -6.22
CA HIS A 230 -12.16 5.17 -6.87
C HIS A 230 -11.66 4.12 -5.87
N LEU A 231 -10.73 4.47 -4.97
CA LEU A 231 -10.27 3.57 -3.90
C LEU A 231 -11.40 3.23 -2.94
N ALA A 232 -12.25 4.21 -2.63
CA ALA A 232 -13.40 4.01 -1.74
C ALA A 232 -14.41 3.03 -2.33
N HIS A 233 -14.69 3.13 -3.63
CA HIS A 233 -15.55 2.19 -4.34
C HIS A 233 -14.94 0.79 -4.39
N ASP A 234 -13.64 0.67 -4.72
CA ASP A 234 -12.90 -0.59 -4.71
C ASP A 234 -12.93 -1.25 -3.31
N ALA A 235 -12.68 -0.49 -2.26
CA ALA A 235 -12.75 -0.99 -0.89
C ALA A 235 -14.14 -1.53 -0.53
N VAL A 236 -15.21 -0.79 -0.86
CA VAL A 236 -16.60 -1.21 -0.57
C VAL A 236 -16.96 -2.47 -1.35
N ALA A 237 -16.58 -2.56 -2.63
CA ALA A 237 -16.83 -3.74 -3.46
C ALA A 237 -16.10 -4.98 -2.90
N ARG A 238 -14.81 -4.85 -2.59
CA ARG A 238 -14.01 -5.94 -2.01
C ARG A 238 -14.47 -6.38 -0.63
N LEU A 239 -15.03 -5.47 0.16
CA LEU A 239 -15.62 -5.81 1.46
C LEU A 239 -16.89 -6.64 1.30
N ALA A 240 -17.73 -6.35 0.30
CA ALA A 240 -18.91 -7.16 0.01
C ALA A 240 -18.53 -8.59 -0.42
N GLU A 241 -17.53 -8.73 -1.29
CA GLU A 241 -17.04 -10.04 -1.76
C GLU A 241 -16.49 -10.95 -0.64
N VAL A 242 -15.86 -10.36 0.39
CA VAL A 242 -15.29 -11.10 1.52
C VAL A 242 -16.37 -11.55 2.51
N ASP A 243 -17.47 -10.78 2.64
CA ASP A 243 -18.55 -11.06 3.58
C ASP A 243 -19.52 -12.13 3.01
N ASP A 244 -19.76 -12.13 1.69
CA ASP A 244 -20.58 -13.14 0.99
C ASP A 244 -19.94 -14.55 1.01
N ALA A 245 -18.68 -14.68 1.42
CA ALA A 245 -17.93 -15.94 1.51
C ALA A 245 -17.97 -16.63 2.89
N ALA A 246 -18.77 -16.14 3.84
CA ALA A 246 -18.74 -16.61 5.23
C ALA A 246 -19.71 -17.79 5.52
N ASP A 247 -19.17 -19.01 5.54
CA ASP A 247 -19.60 -20.12 6.39
C ASP A 247 -18.37 -20.58 7.24
N PRO A 248 -18.47 -20.81 8.56
CA PRO A 248 -17.30 -20.75 9.43
C PRO A 248 -16.74 -22.14 9.81
N VAL A 249 -15.64 -22.60 9.20
CA VAL A 249 -14.73 -23.58 9.84
C VAL A 249 -13.27 -23.39 9.41
N ALA A 250 -12.42 -23.19 10.43
CA ALA A 250 -10.96 -23.39 10.55
C ALA A 250 -10.07 -23.45 9.28
N LEU A 251 -9.08 -22.55 9.20
CA LEU A 251 -7.88 -22.74 8.37
C LEU A 251 -6.61 -22.33 9.13
N GLU A 252 -6.02 -23.30 9.84
CA GLU A 252 -4.58 -23.39 9.98
C GLU A 252 -4.00 -24.12 8.74
N THR A 253 -3.05 -23.45 8.09
CA THR A 253 -1.99 -23.98 7.19
C THR A 253 -2.33 -24.96 6.05
N ALA A 254 -2.34 -24.38 4.83
CA ALA A 254 -1.89 -24.91 3.52
C ALA A 254 -2.77 -25.98 2.81
N PRO A 255 -2.72 -26.10 1.46
CA PRO A 255 -2.00 -25.35 0.43
C PRO A 255 -2.93 -24.57 -0.52
N ALA A 256 -2.34 -23.80 -1.43
CA ALA A 256 -3.01 -23.16 -2.55
C ALA A 256 -3.85 -24.18 -3.35
N VAL A 257 -5.17 -24.01 -3.36
CA VAL A 257 -6.04 -24.71 -4.29
C VAL A 257 -6.15 -23.86 -5.55
N THR A 258 -5.53 -24.41 -6.57
CA THR A 258 -5.62 -24.11 -7.99
C THR A 258 -7.07 -24.05 -8.44
N GLY A 259 -7.52 -22.86 -8.84
CA GLY A 259 -8.54 -22.75 -9.87
C GLY A 259 -7.84 -22.83 -11.22
N ASP A 260 -7.98 -23.97 -11.89
CA ASP A 260 -7.49 -24.19 -13.24
C ASP A 260 -8.18 -23.23 -14.22
N ALA A 261 -7.50 -22.13 -14.52
CA ALA A 261 -7.37 -21.66 -15.88
C ALA A 261 -5.94 -22.00 -16.31
N VAL A 262 -5.77 -22.66 -17.44
CA VAL A 262 -4.46 -23.05 -17.96
C VAL A 262 -3.61 -21.79 -18.14
N GLY A 263 -2.65 -21.57 -17.22
CA GLY A 263 -1.77 -20.40 -17.15
C GLY A 263 -2.05 -19.53 -15.92
N GLY A 264 -1.08 -19.43 -15.00
CA GLY A 264 -1.20 -18.74 -13.70
C GLY A 264 -1.62 -17.26 -13.73
N SER A 265 -1.55 -16.53 -12.61
CA SER A 265 -2.02 -15.12 -12.57
C SER A 265 -1.44 -14.24 -13.69
N LEU A 266 -2.19 -13.27 -14.22
CA LEU A 266 -1.72 -12.37 -15.30
C LEU A 266 -0.38 -11.69 -14.97
N ALA A 267 -0.19 -11.31 -13.71
CA ALA A 267 1.08 -10.76 -13.23
C ALA A 267 2.25 -11.75 -13.31
N GLN A 268 1.98 -13.05 -13.13
CA GLN A 268 2.97 -14.10 -13.31
C GLN A 268 3.24 -14.37 -14.79
N GLN A 269 2.19 -14.45 -15.61
CA GLN A 269 2.31 -14.62 -17.06
C GLN A 269 3.18 -13.52 -17.70
N ARG A 270 3.06 -12.27 -17.21
CA ARG A 270 3.96 -11.16 -17.60
C ARG A 270 5.42 -11.42 -17.26
N VAL A 271 5.70 -11.80 -16.02
CA VAL A 271 7.08 -12.12 -15.59
C VAL A 271 7.64 -13.24 -16.46
N ASP A 272 6.87 -14.30 -16.67
CA ASP A 272 7.30 -15.46 -17.45
C ASP A 272 7.54 -15.09 -18.93
N ALA A 273 6.67 -14.26 -19.53
CA ALA A 273 6.84 -13.77 -20.89
C ALA A 273 8.10 -12.90 -21.05
N VAL A 274 8.33 -11.97 -20.12
CA VAL A 274 9.55 -11.14 -20.10
C VAL A 274 10.79 -12.01 -19.97
N LEU A 275 10.81 -12.98 -19.04
CA LEU A 275 11.94 -13.91 -18.90
C LEU A 275 12.17 -14.74 -20.16
N GLY A 276 11.10 -15.19 -20.82
CA GLY A 276 11.16 -15.89 -22.10
C GLY A 276 11.87 -15.07 -23.16
N VAL A 277 11.46 -13.81 -23.34
CA VAL A 277 12.09 -12.87 -24.27
C VAL A 277 13.55 -12.64 -23.92
N LEU A 278 13.87 -12.36 -22.65
CA LEU A 278 15.25 -12.10 -22.21
C LEU A 278 16.18 -13.29 -22.46
N ARG A 279 15.66 -14.53 -22.35
CA ARG A 279 16.39 -15.75 -22.70
C ARG A 279 16.54 -15.93 -24.21
N GLU A 280 15.47 -15.68 -24.98
CA GLU A 280 15.48 -15.76 -26.45
C GLU A 280 16.53 -14.83 -27.07
N VAL A 281 16.66 -13.61 -26.52
CA VAL A 281 17.64 -12.64 -27.00
C VAL A 281 19.02 -12.78 -26.34
N GLU A 282 19.22 -13.79 -25.50
CA GLU A 282 20.47 -14.06 -24.78
C GLU A 282 20.99 -12.84 -24.00
N ALA A 283 20.12 -12.14 -23.27
CA ALA A 283 20.54 -11.03 -22.41
C ALA A 283 21.23 -11.56 -21.15
N SER A 284 22.40 -11.01 -20.82
CA SER A 284 23.16 -11.37 -19.61
C SER A 284 23.09 -10.27 -18.55
N THR A 285 22.98 -9.01 -18.96
CA THR A 285 22.85 -7.85 -18.08
C THR A 285 21.51 -7.16 -18.30
N VAL A 286 20.70 -7.07 -17.24
CA VAL A 286 19.32 -6.60 -17.33
C VAL A 286 19.08 -5.45 -16.36
N VAL A 287 18.39 -4.42 -16.81
CA VAL A 287 17.86 -3.35 -15.96
C VAL A 287 16.33 -3.33 -15.99
N ASP A 288 15.72 -3.43 -14.81
CA ASP A 288 14.28 -3.30 -14.57
C ASP A 288 13.96 -1.84 -14.21
N LEU A 289 13.36 -1.13 -15.17
CA LEU A 289 13.06 0.30 -15.11
C LEU A 289 11.67 0.50 -14.54
N GLY A 290 11.57 0.95 -13.29
CA GLY A 290 10.31 0.96 -12.54
C GLY A 290 10.08 -0.34 -11.77
N CYS A 291 11.13 -0.84 -11.11
CA CYS A 291 11.16 -2.21 -10.56
C CYS A 291 10.15 -2.48 -9.42
N GLY A 292 9.53 -1.43 -8.87
CA GLY A 292 8.58 -1.55 -7.78
C GLY A 292 9.19 -2.29 -6.59
N GLU A 293 8.44 -3.22 -6.01
CA GLU A 293 8.94 -4.06 -4.90
C GLU A 293 9.86 -5.21 -5.34
N GLY A 294 10.32 -5.23 -6.60
CA GLY A 294 11.32 -6.17 -7.09
C GLY A 294 10.75 -7.54 -7.49
N ARG A 295 9.53 -7.60 -8.06
CA ARG A 295 8.94 -8.88 -8.51
C ARG A 295 9.75 -9.51 -9.64
N LEU A 296 10.07 -8.73 -10.68
CA LEU A 296 10.90 -9.20 -11.79
C LEU A 296 12.35 -9.42 -11.33
N LEU A 297 12.89 -8.52 -10.50
CA LEU A 297 14.23 -8.67 -9.92
C LEU A 297 14.42 -10.02 -9.20
N SER A 298 13.42 -10.48 -8.44
CA SER A 298 13.48 -11.78 -7.77
C SER A 298 13.70 -12.90 -8.79
N ALA A 299 12.88 -12.94 -9.84
CA ALA A 299 12.95 -13.99 -10.85
C ALA A 299 14.23 -13.92 -11.70
N LEU A 300 14.75 -12.71 -11.96
CA LEU A 300 16.05 -12.51 -12.62
C LEU A 300 17.22 -13.01 -11.76
N LEU A 301 17.17 -12.83 -10.45
CA LEU A 301 18.23 -13.29 -9.55
C LEU A 301 18.26 -14.81 -9.40
N ASP A 302 17.10 -15.47 -9.51
CA ASP A 302 16.97 -16.93 -9.48
C ASP A 302 17.55 -17.61 -10.74
N ASP A 303 17.62 -16.90 -11.88
CA ASP A 303 18.21 -17.41 -13.12
C ASP A 303 19.68 -16.96 -13.26
N THR A 304 20.59 -17.93 -13.19
CA THR A 304 22.05 -17.69 -13.22
C THR A 304 22.58 -17.14 -14.54
N ARG A 305 21.79 -17.17 -15.62
CA ARG A 305 22.17 -16.55 -16.91
C ARG A 305 22.32 -15.03 -16.81
N PHE A 306 21.59 -14.40 -15.88
CA PHE A 306 21.66 -12.96 -15.67
C PHE A 306 22.81 -12.61 -14.72
N THR A 307 23.96 -12.24 -15.28
CA THR A 307 25.20 -11.95 -14.55
C THR A 307 25.21 -10.57 -13.90
N ALA A 308 24.36 -9.64 -14.35
CA ALA A 308 24.11 -8.37 -13.66
C ALA A 308 22.66 -7.95 -13.77
N VAL A 309 22.05 -7.59 -12.64
CA VAL A 309 20.65 -7.20 -12.51
C VAL A 309 20.56 -5.86 -11.79
N ALA A 310 19.95 -4.86 -12.43
CA ALA A 310 19.66 -3.58 -11.80
C ALA A 310 18.16 -3.33 -11.67
N GLY A 311 17.74 -2.87 -10.49
CA GLY A 311 16.40 -2.35 -10.24
C GLY A 311 16.42 -0.83 -10.09
N VAL A 312 15.57 -0.14 -10.84
CA VAL A 312 15.47 1.32 -10.84
C VAL A 312 14.09 1.76 -10.39
N ASP A 313 14.04 2.68 -9.42
CA ASP A 313 12.78 3.33 -9.02
C ASP A 313 13.06 4.75 -8.50
N VAL A 314 12.10 5.66 -8.69
CA VAL A 314 12.20 7.05 -8.19
C VAL A 314 12.03 7.12 -6.66
N SER A 315 11.30 6.16 -6.09
CA SER A 315 10.95 6.06 -4.69
C SER A 315 12.00 5.29 -3.89
N ALA A 316 12.72 6.01 -3.03
CA ALA A 316 13.65 5.41 -2.07
C ALA A 316 12.98 4.39 -1.14
N ARG A 317 11.69 4.61 -0.80
CA ARG A 317 10.90 3.70 0.03
C ARG A 317 10.60 2.39 -0.71
N THR A 318 10.30 2.48 -2.00
CA THR A 318 10.03 1.32 -2.86
C THR A 318 11.29 0.47 -3.02
N LEU A 319 12.44 1.09 -3.28
CA LEU A 319 13.73 0.39 -3.31
C LEU A 319 14.10 -0.26 -1.98
N ALA A 320 13.81 0.39 -0.84
CA ALA A 320 14.04 -0.21 0.47
C ALA A 320 13.17 -1.45 0.72
N ARG A 321 11.92 -1.44 0.23
CA ARG A 321 11.02 -2.61 0.26
C ARG A 321 11.52 -3.72 -0.67
N ALA A 322 11.94 -3.39 -1.89
CA ALA A 322 12.53 -4.35 -2.81
C ALA A 322 13.76 -5.01 -2.19
N ARG A 323 14.69 -4.23 -1.63
CA ARG A 323 15.86 -4.74 -0.90
C ARG A 323 15.48 -5.75 0.18
N LYS A 324 14.47 -5.42 1.00
CA LYS A 324 13.99 -6.30 2.08
C LYS A 324 13.35 -7.57 1.53
N ARG A 325 12.49 -7.45 0.51
CA ARG A 325 11.74 -8.57 -0.09
C ARG A 325 12.66 -9.56 -0.80
N LEU A 326 13.65 -9.05 -1.51
CA LEU A 326 14.71 -9.85 -2.14
C LEU A 326 15.63 -10.51 -1.11
N GLY A 327 15.56 -10.11 0.18
CA GLY A 327 16.48 -10.61 1.19
C GLY A 327 17.92 -10.17 0.92
N ALA A 328 18.12 -9.01 0.30
CA ALA A 328 19.44 -8.57 -0.18
C ALA A 328 20.50 -8.52 0.94
N ASP A 329 20.12 -8.25 2.18
CA ASP A 329 21.05 -8.26 3.32
C ASP A 329 21.52 -9.68 3.69
N ARG A 330 20.77 -10.72 3.31
CA ARG A 330 21.06 -12.14 3.58
C ARG A 330 21.60 -12.90 2.36
N MET A 331 21.69 -12.26 1.20
CA MET A 331 22.25 -12.88 -0.02
C MET A 331 23.72 -13.26 0.21
N GLY A 332 24.12 -14.40 -0.34
CA GLY A 332 25.53 -14.75 -0.49
C GLY A 332 26.24 -13.76 -1.42
N ASP A 333 27.57 -13.68 -1.31
CA ASP A 333 28.36 -12.65 -2.00
C ASP A 333 28.15 -12.67 -3.52
N THR A 334 28.10 -13.84 -4.13
CA THR A 334 27.87 -13.99 -5.59
C THR A 334 26.51 -13.44 -6.04
N GLN A 335 25.43 -13.64 -5.28
CA GLN A 335 24.11 -13.07 -5.62
C GLN A 335 24.07 -11.57 -5.33
N ARG A 336 24.74 -11.12 -4.27
CA ARG A 336 24.81 -9.71 -3.88
C ARG A 336 25.54 -8.88 -4.92
N GLU A 337 26.63 -9.38 -5.49
CA GLU A 337 27.41 -8.70 -6.53
C GLU A 337 26.60 -8.52 -7.83
N ARG A 338 25.68 -9.45 -8.12
CA ARG A 338 24.78 -9.37 -9.28
C ARG A 338 23.73 -8.28 -9.14
N LEU A 339 23.30 -7.93 -7.92
CA LEU A 339 22.17 -7.00 -7.70
C LEU A 339 22.63 -5.56 -7.46
N ARG A 340 22.08 -4.63 -8.25
CA ARG A 340 22.15 -3.18 -8.00
C ARG A 340 20.76 -2.57 -7.84
N LEU A 341 20.57 -1.69 -6.86
CA LEU A 341 19.35 -0.91 -6.72
C LEU A 341 19.70 0.57 -6.86
N LEU A 342 19.09 1.23 -7.85
CA LEU A 342 19.41 2.60 -8.24
C LEU A 342 18.19 3.50 -8.07
N ARG A 343 18.39 4.62 -7.39
CA ARG A 343 17.38 5.68 -7.32
C ARG A 343 17.60 6.67 -8.45
N THR A 344 16.68 6.70 -9.40
CA THR A 344 16.60 7.71 -10.46
C THR A 344 15.18 7.75 -11.03
N ALA A 345 14.82 8.82 -11.73
CA ALA A 345 13.55 8.88 -12.44
C ALA A 345 13.78 8.54 -13.92
N LEU A 346 12.85 7.80 -14.52
CA LEU A 346 12.96 7.33 -15.90
C LEU A 346 12.86 8.44 -16.96
N THR A 347 12.65 9.69 -16.54
CA THR A 347 12.64 10.88 -17.41
C THR A 347 13.96 11.65 -17.38
N TYR A 348 14.96 11.16 -16.63
CA TYR A 348 16.31 11.71 -16.62
C TYR A 348 17.28 10.75 -17.29
N ARG A 349 18.22 11.31 -18.05
CA ARG A 349 19.38 10.58 -18.55
C ARG A 349 20.29 10.24 -17.37
N ASP A 350 20.52 8.96 -17.17
CA ASP A 350 21.36 8.46 -16.09
C ASP A 350 22.41 7.54 -16.69
N THR A 351 23.65 8.03 -16.73
CA THR A 351 24.79 7.30 -17.32
C THR A 351 25.02 5.92 -16.71
N ARG A 352 24.52 5.67 -15.49
CA ARG A 352 24.61 4.35 -14.82
C ARG A 352 23.72 3.29 -15.48
N LEU A 353 22.77 3.70 -16.32
CA LEU A 353 21.87 2.81 -17.06
C LEU A 353 22.42 2.38 -18.43
N ARG A 354 23.56 2.93 -18.84
CA ARG A 354 24.23 2.57 -20.09
C ARG A 354 24.97 1.24 -19.96
N GLY A 355 25.08 0.51 -21.07
CA GLY A 355 25.87 -0.72 -21.15
C GLY A 355 25.17 -2.00 -20.68
N TYR A 356 23.88 -1.93 -20.31
CA TYR A 356 23.05 -3.12 -20.11
C TYR A 356 22.63 -3.72 -21.47
N ASP A 357 22.58 -5.05 -21.55
CA ASP A 357 22.11 -5.77 -22.74
C ASP A 357 20.62 -5.49 -22.99
N ALA A 358 19.84 -5.54 -21.92
CA ALA A 358 18.39 -5.36 -21.97
C ALA A 358 17.87 -4.39 -20.90
N ALA A 359 16.89 -3.57 -21.28
CA ALA A 359 16.07 -2.81 -20.35
C ALA A 359 14.62 -3.29 -20.40
N VAL A 360 13.96 -3.35 -19.25
CA VAL A 360 12.56 -3.78 -19.12
C VAL A 360 11.74 -2.65 -18.52
N LEU A 361 10.63 -2.30 -19.18
CA LEU A 361 9.58 -1.40 -18.72
C LEU A 361 8.31 -2.23 -18.57
N MET A 362 8.18 -2.96 -17.45
CA MET A 362 7.06 -3.86 -17.21
C MET A 362 5.95 -3.16 -16.44
N GLU A 363 4.87 -2.79 -17.12
CA GLU A 363 3.74 -2.03 -16.57
C GLU A 363 4.19 -0.68 -16.00
N VAL A 364 4.80 0.15 -16.85
CA VAL A 364 5.45 1.42 -16.45
C VAL A 364 4.96 2.58 -17.28
N VAL A 365 4.89 2.41 -18.59
CA VAL A 365 4.62 3.50 -19.54
C VAL A 365 3.25 4.13 -19.30
N GLU A 366 2.26 3.32 -18.95
CA GLU A 366 0.89 3.71 -18.63
C GLU A 366 0.78 4.56 -17.36
N HIS A 367 1.77 4.51 -16.46
CA HIS A 367 1.81 5.34 -15.25
C HIS A 367 2.50 6.70 -15.49
N VAL A 368 3.11 6.90 -16.65
CA VAL A 368 3.80 8.14 -17.01
C VAL A 368 2.80 9.12 -17.61
N ASP A 369 2.91 10.39 -17.20
CA ASP A 369 2.13 11.46 -17.85
C ASP A 369 2.47 11.51 -19.36
N PRO A 370 1.48 11.52 -20.27
CA PRO A 370 1.73 11.53 -21.71
C PRO A 370 2.72 12.60 -22.18
N MET A 371 2.75 13.78 -21.53
CA MET A 371 3.70 14.85 -21.89
C MET A 371 5.15 14.51 -21.54
N ARG A 372 5.37 13.56 -20.63
CA ARG A 372 6.69 13.12 -20.16
C ARG A 372 7.17 11.84 -20.84
N LEU A 373 6.28 11.14 -21.56
CA LEU A 373 6.62 9.94 -22.29
C LEU A 373 7.76 10.16 -23.30
N PRO A 374 7.84 11.27 -24.08
CA PRO A 374 8.98 11.53 -24.96
C PRO A 374 10.33 11.59 -24.22
N ALA A 375 10.34 12.16 -23.00
CA ALA A 375 11.54 12.23 -22.18
C ALA A 375 11.94 10.85 -21.63
N LEU A 376 10.98 9.99 -21.30
CA LEU A 376 11.26 8.58 -20.97
C LEU A 376 11.85 7.85 -22.18
N THR A 377 11.23 8.01 -23.35
CA THR A 377 11.72 7.38 -24.57
C THR A 377 13.15 7.83 -24.89
N ASP A 378 13.45 9.12 -24.82
CA ASP A 378 14.81 9.64 -25.03
C ASP A 378 15.81 9.09 -24.00
N ALA A 379 15.45 9.05 -22.72
CA ALA A 379 16.33 8.53 -21.69
C ALA A 379 16.64 7.03 -21.87
N VAL A 380 15.66 6.23 -22.29
CA VAL A 380 15.82 4.77 -22.44
C VAL A 380 16.40 4.40 -23.81
N PHE A 381 15.79 4.85 -24.90
CA PHE A 381 16.16 4.45 -26.26
C PHE A 381 17.28 5.31 -26.86
N GLY A 382 17.40 6.58 -26.45
CA GLY A 382 18.43 7.50 -26.93
C GLY A 382 19.71 7.46 -26.09
N ASP A 383 19.60 7.59 -24.77
CA ASP A 383 20.76 7.72 -23.88
C ASP A 383 21.26 6.38 -23.32
N ALA A 384 20.40 5.60 -22.66
CA ALA A 384 20.77 4.28 -22.14
C ALA A 384 21.06 3.29 -23.28
N ARG A 385 20.26 3.37 -24.35
CA ARG A 385 20.43 2.71 -25.66
C ARG A 385 20.85 1.23 -25.56
N PRO A 386 20.14 0.39 -24.78
CA PRO A 386 20.47 -1.03 -24.65
C PRO A 386 20.27 -1.78 -25.99
N ARG A 387 20.83 -2.98 -26.11
CA ARG A 387 20.62 -3.81 -27.31
C ARG A 387 19.15 -4.21 -27.46
N VAL A 388 18.47 -4.49 -26.35
CA VAL A 388 17.05 -4.86 -26.31
C VAL A 388 16.28 -3.99 -25.33
N VAL A 389 15.07 -3.56 -25.69
CA VAL A 389 14.10 -2.99 -24.74
C VAL A 389 12.83 -3.84 -24.76
N VAL A 390 12.35 -4.27 -23.60
CA VAL A 390 11.07 -4.98 -23.46
C VAL A 390 10.09 -4.04 -22.77
N VAL A 391 8.94 -3.81 -23.40
CA VAL A 391 7.87 -2.97 -22.84
C VAL A 391 6.62 -3.81 -22.69
N THR A 392 5.98 -3.78 -21.52
CA THR A 392 4.61 -4.30 -21.36
C THR A 392 3.67 -3.18 -20.96
N THR A 393 2.43 -3.28 -21.43
CA THR A 393 1.36 -2.33 -21.10
C THR A 393 0.01 -3.05 -21.18
N PRO A 394 -1.00 -2.60 -20.42
CA PRO A 394 -2.37 -3.04 -20.60
C PRO A 394 -2.89 -2.81 -22.02
N ASN A 395 -3.79 -3.68 -22.46
CA ASN A 395 -4.64 -3.48 -23.63
C ASN A 395 -6.02 -2.97 -23.19
N VAL A 396 -6.38 -1.73 -23.54
CA VAL A 396 -7.68 -1.16 -23.20
C VAL A 396 -8.84 -1.87 -23.91
N GLU A 397 -8.61 -2.48 -25.08
CA GLU A 397 -9.65 -3.21 -25.81
C GLU A 397 -10.13 -4.42 -25.00
N HIS A 398 -9.22 -5.07 -24.27
CA HIS A 398 -9.53 -6.23 -23.43
C HIS A 398 -10.32 -5.85 -22.17
N ASN A 399 -10.46 -4.56 -21.85
CA ASN A 399 -11.08 -4.14 -20.59
C ASN A 399 -12.54 -4.60 -20.44
N VAL A 400 -13.25 -4.77 -21.56
CA VAL A 400 -14.63 -5.28 -21.59
C VAL A 400 -14.75 -6.71 -21.07
N ARG A 401 -13.65 -7.47 -21.00
CA ARG A 401 -13.62 -8.85 -20.48
C ARG A 401 -13.44 -8.91 -18.97
N PHE A 402 -13.18 -7.78 -18.30
CA PHE A 402 -13.15 -7.72 -16.83
C PHE A 402 -14.55 -7.36 -16.31
N PRO A 403 -15.31 -8.30 -15.70
CA PRO A 403 -16.69 -8.06 -15.29
C PRO A 403 -16.84 -6.94 -14.25
N ALA A 404 -15.80 -6.75 -13.42
CA ALA A 404 -15.74 -5.73 -12.38
C ALA A 404 -15.30 -4.33 -12.87
N LEU A 405 -15.00 -4.17 -14.17
CA LEU A 405 -14.51 -2.92 -14.73
C LEU A 405 -15.61 -2.19 -15.52
N PRO A 406 -16.09 -1.01 -15.07
CA PRO A 406 -17.12 -0.27 -15.78
C PRO A 406 -16.66 0.16 -17.20
N PRO A 407 -17.57 0.21 -18.19
CA PRO A 407 -17.24 0.62 -19.55
C PRO A 407 -16.52 1.99 -19.60
N GLY A 408 -15.47 2.08 -20.42
CA GLY A 408 -14.69 3.31 -20.62
C GLY A 408 -13.75 3.68 -19.46
N ARG A 409 -13.54 2.79 -18.49
CA ARG A 409 -12.51 2.96 -17.45
C ARG A 409 -11.20 2.26 -17.81
N LEU A 410 -10.11 2.86 -17.36
CA LEU A 410 -8.80 2.20 -17.34
C LEU A 410 -8.84 1.08 -16.30
N ARG A 411 -8.17 -0.03 -16.59
CA ARG A 411 -8.00 -1.21 -15.73
C ARG A 411 -7.41 -0.89 -14.37
N HIS A 412 -6.54 0.11 -14.29
CA HIS A 412 -5.99 0.57 -13.02
C HIS A 412 -6.10 2.11 -12.91
N PRO A 413 -6.50 2.65 -11.75
CA PRO A 413 -6.70 4.08 -11.56
C PRO A 413 -5.41 4.91 -11.60
N ASP A 414 -4.26 4.31 -11.32
CA ASP A 414 -2.95 4.96 -11.47
C ASP A 414 -2.47 5.04 -12.94
N HIS A 415 -3.22 4.44 -13.89
CA HIS A 415 -2.92 4.61 -15.30
C HIS A 415 -3.31 6.03 -15.73
N ARG A 416 -2.40 6.70 -16.43
CA ARG A 416 -2.63 7.97 -17.11
C ARG A 416 -3.32 7.76 -18.45
N PHE A 417 -3.10 6.60 -19.06
CA PHE A 417 -3.70 6.15 -20.29
C PHE A 417 -3.60 4.63 -20.38
N GLU A 418 -4.39 4.00 -21.25
CA GLU A 418 -4.16 2.63 -21.71
C GLU A 418 -4.33 2.62 -23.22
N TRP A 419 -3.41 1.96 -23.91
CA TRP A 419 -3.41 1.92 -25.35
C TRP A 419 -4.25 0.76 -25.88
N THR A 420 -4.90 0.98 -27.01
CA THR A 420 -5.33 -0.10 -27.91
C THR A 420 -4.11 -0.76 -28.56
N ARG A 421 -4.30 -1.91 -29.20
CA ARG A 421 -3.25 -2.57 -30.00
C ARG A 421 -2.69 -1.67 -31.10
N ALA A 422 -3.57 -0.93 -31.78
CA ALA A 422 -3.17 0.03 -32.80
C ALA A 422 -2.31 1.16 -32.21
N GLN A 423 -2.75 1.79 -31.11
CA GLN A 423 -2.00 2.88 -30.48
C GLN A 423 -0.63 2.43 -29.96
N PHE A 424 -0.55 1.22 -29.39
CA PHE A 424 0.71 0.66 -28.92
C PHE A 424 1.65 0.34 -30.08
N GLY A 425 1.13 -0.23 -31.18
CA GLY A 425 1.88 -0.46 -32.41
C GLY A 425 2.44 0.83 -33.03
N ASP A 426 1.59 1.84 -33.18
CA ASP A 426 1.97 3.15 -33.73
C ASP A 426 3.06 3.85 -32.89
N TRP A 427 2.92 3.78 -31.56
CA TRP A 427 3.93 4.29 -30.64
C TRP A 427 5.24 3.52 -30.79
N ALA A 428 5.20 2.18 -30.82
CA ALA A 428 6.38 1.35 -30.97
C ALA A 428 7.12 1.64 -32.29
N ASP A 429 6.40 1.73 -33.40
CA ASP A 429 6.95 2.07 -34.71
C ASP A 429 7.57 3.48 -34.74
N THR A 430 6.96 4.44 -34.04
CA THR A 430 7.47 5.81 -33.93
C THR A 430 8.77 5.85 -33.14
N VAL A 431 8.84 5.17 -32.00
CA VAL A 431 10.06 5.03 -31.19
C VAL A 431 11.15 4.31 -31.98
N ALA A 432 10.81 3.21 -32.65
CA ALA A 432 11.71 2.42 -33.48
C ALA A 432 12.40 3.25 -34.57
N ARG A 433 11.61 4.02 -35.35
CA ARG A 433 12.15 4.91 -36.39
C ARG A 433 13.03 6.03 -35.83
N ALA A 434 12.66 6.59 -34.68
CA ALA A 434 13.39 7.72 -34.10
C ALA A 434 14.76 7.31 -33.50
N TYR A 435 14.87 6.09 -32.96
CA TYR A 435 16.05 5.66 -32.19
C TYR A 435 16.81 4.47 -32.81
N GLY A 436 16.39 3.96 -33.96
CA GLY A 436 17.09 2.87 -34.67
C GLY A 436 16.86 1.50 -34.05
N TYR A 437 15.61 1.17 -33.75
CA TYR A 437 15.19 -0.15 -33.27
C TYR A 437 14.20 -0.80 -34.25
N THR A 438 14.07 -2.12 -34.16
CA THR A 438 13.03 -2.91 -34.82
C THR A 438 12.07 -3.45 -33.75
N PRO A 439 10.79 -3.07 -33.76
CA PRO A 439 9.82 -3.54 -32.78
C PRO A 439 9.16 -4.85 -33.25
N ARG A 440 8.91 -5.76 -32.31
CA ARG A 440 8.03 -6.93 -32.48
C ARG A 440 7.00 -6.92 -31.35
N VAL A 441 5.72 -6.84 -31.69
CA VAL A 441 4.62 -6.90 -30.74
C VAL A 441 4.13 -8.34 -30.60
N SER A 442 3.87 -8.78 -29.38
CA SER A 442 3.33 -10.10 -29.06
C SER A 442 2.33 -10.03 -27.89
N PRO A 443 1.40 -10.99 -27.80
CA PRO A 443 0.49 -11.08 -26.68
C PRO A 443 1.17 -11.61 -25.42
N VAL A 444 0.63 -11.25 -24.26
CA VAL A 444 0.92 -11.89 -22.98
C VAL A 444 -0.36 -12.45 -22.39
N GLY A 445 -0.37 -13.78 -22.21
CA GLY A 445 -1.53 -14.53 -21.76
C GLY A 445 -2.45 -14.96 -22.90
N PRO A 446 -3.67 -15.42 -22.58
CA PRO A 446 -4.67 -15.79 -23.59
C PRO A 446 -4.96 -14.63 -24.54
N ASP A 447 -4.94 -14.93 -25.84
CA ASP A 447 -5.27 -13.97 -26.90
C ASP A 447 -6.75 -14.10 -27.24
N ASP A 448 -7.56 -13.13 -26.81
CA ASP A 448 -8.99 -13.10 -27.12
C ASP A 448 -9.20 -12.77 -28.60
N PRO A 449 -9.98 -13.56 -29.35
CA PRO A 449 -10.13 -13.37 -30.80
C PRO A 449 -10.77 -12.03 -31.18
N GLU A 450 -11.54 -11.41 -30.28
CA GLU A 450 -12.23 -10.14 -30.56
C GLU A 450 -11.41 -8.95 -30.05
N VAL A 451 -10.92 -9.03 -28.81
CA VAL A 451 -10.33 -7.86 -28.12
C VAL A 451 -8.83 -7.98 -27.86
N GLY A 452 -8.20 -9.08 -28.29
CA GLY A 452 -6.78 -9.33 -28.12
C GLY A 452 -6.40 -9.71 -26.69
N PRO A 453 -5.10 -9.71 -26.34
CA PRO A 453 -4.64 -10.14 -25.02
C PRO A 453 -4.93 -9.08 -23.96
N ALA A 454 -4.98 -9.49 -22.68
CA ALA A 454 -5.08 -8.54 -21.57
C ALA A 454 -3.83 -7.63 -21.49
N THR A 455 -2.64 -8.17 -21.72
CA THR A 455 -1.38 -7.41 -21.72
C THR A 455 -0.72 -7.49 -23.08
N GLN A 456 -0.18 -6.37 -23.53
CA GLN A 456 0.60 -6.24 -24.76
C GLN A 456 2.08 -6.22 -24.40
N LEU A 457 2.91 -6.86 -25.22
CA LEU A 457 4.36 -6.83 -25.09
C LEU A 457 4.99 -6.37 -26.39
N ALA A 458 5.98 -5.48 -26.32
CA ALA A 458 6.82 -5.11 -27.44
C ALA A 458 8.29 -5.38 -27.11
N VAL A 459 8.98 -6.06 -28.01
CA VAL A 459 10.44 -6.25 -27.99
C VAL A 459 11.05 -5.34 -29.04
N PHE A 460 11.90 -4.42 -28.60
CA PHE A 460 12.67 -3.55 -29.48
C PHE A 460 14.09 -4.07 -29.55
N THR A 461 14.55 -4.47 -30.73
CA THR A 461 15.94 -4.87 -30.96
C THR A 461 16.66 -3.77 -31.71
N ARG A 462 17.79 -3.30 -31.19
CA ARG A 462 18.57 -2.23 -31.83
C ARG A 462 19.09 -2.71 -33.19
N THR A 463 18.86 -1.92 -34.23
CA THR A 463 19.41 -2.18 -35.55
C THR A 463 20.92 -1.95 -35.50
N PRO A 464 21.75 -2.84 -36.08
CA PRO A 464 23.18 -2.60 -36.20
C PRO A 464 23.40 -1.27 -36.95
N ASP A 465 24.26 -0.40 -36.42
CA ASP A 465 24.65 0.82 -37.14
C ASP A 465 25.45 0.39 -38.38
N GLU A 466 24.95 0.62 -39.60
CA GLU A 466 25.68 0.37 -40.86
C GLU A 466 26.92 1.29 -41.07
N ARG A 467 27.36 1.99 -40.02
CA ARG A 467 28.58 2.82 -40.03
C ARG A 467 29.49 2.42 -38.87
N GLY A 468 30.07 1.24 -39.02
CA GLY A 468 31.12 0.71 -38.14
C GLY A 468 32.34 0.17 -38.88
N GLU A 469 32.42 0.31 -40.21
CA GLU A 469 33.63 0.05 -40.98
C GLU A 469 34.06 1.32 -41.74
N SER A 470 34.82 2.18 -41.05
CA SER A 470 35.88 2.98 -41.69
C SER A 470 36.76 3.64 -40.62
N ARG A 471 37.89 2.97 -40.39
CA ARG A 471 39.16 3.39 -39.75
C ARG A 471 39.26 3.40 -38.24
#